data_AF-A0AAW7YRP2-F1
#
_entry.id   AF-A0AAW7YRP2-F1
#
_cell.length_a   1.000
_cell.length_b   1.000
_cell.length_c   1.000
_cell.angle_alpha   90.00
_cell.angle_beta   90.00
_cell.angle_gamma   90.00
#
_symmetry.space_group_name_H-M   'P 1'
#
loop_
_entity.id
_entity.type
_entity.pdbx_description
1 polymer ?
#
loop_
_entity_poly.entity_id
_entity_poly.type
_entity_poly.pdbx_seq_one_letter_code
_entity_poly.pdbx_strand_id
1 'polypeptide(L)'
;MKYAWWVLLTIAGILSLTSVYGFILCVGSFGMLALNLMWLFVYTPHKNTKALESISKPTIYLSIIGTYVVFIFMTILFYFVMNDVFKNIGVQLYGQNFGIFGLTLFIFAIILFSIGTGIVFKIQRSRLNQ
;
A
#
# COMPACT_ATOMS: atom_id res chain seq x y z
N MET A 1 -3.46 6.93 -17.73
CA MET A 1 -3.12 6.21 -16.47
C MET A 1 -4.05 6.53 -15.27
N LYS A 2 -5.29 7.01 -15.45
CA LYS A 2 -6.21 7.30 -14.32
C LYS A 2 -6.68 6.04 -13.56
N TYR A 3 -6.59 4.86 -14.18
CA TYR A 3 -7.13 3.61 -13.64
C TYR A 3 -6.05 2.56 -13.29
N ALA A 4 -4.75 2.89 -13.35
CA ALA A 4 -3.71 1.88 -13.14
C ALA A 4 -3.34 1.66 -11.65
N TRP A 5 -3.70 2.59 -10.76
CA TRP A 5 -3.24 2.58 -9.37
C TRP A 5 -3.72 1.35 -8.60
N TRP A 6 -4.97 0.94 -8.78
CA TRP A 6 -5.53 -0.21 -8.07
C TRP A 6 -4.94 -1.53 -8.57
N VAL A 7 -4.64 -1.62 -9.88
CA VAL A 7 -3.94 -2.76 -10.48
C VAL A 7 -2.55 -2.90 -9.87
N LEU A 8 -1.79 -1.80 -9.81
CA LEU A 8 -0.45 -1.79 -9.25
C LEU A 8 -0.43 -2.17 -7.77
N LEU A 9 -1.36 -1.65 -6.97
CA LEU A 9 -1.48 -2.01 -5.55
C LEU A 9 -1.94 -3.47 -5.37
N THR A 10 -2.82 -3.97 -6.24
CA THR A 10 -3.26 -5.38 -6.19
C THR A 10 -2.11 -6.31 -6.51
N ILE A 11 -1.34 -6.03 -7.57
CA ILE A 11 -0.15 -6.81 -7.93
C ILE A 11 0.90 -6.70 -6.81
N ALA A 12 1.13 -5.51 -6.25
CA ALA A 12 2.03 -5.34 -5.11
C ALA A 12 1.61 -6.19 -3.90
N GLY A 13 0.31 -6.24 -3.60
CA GLY A 13 -0.23 -7.08 -2.53
C GLY A 13 -0.04 -8.58 -2.80
N ILE A 14 -0.32 -9.05 -4.01
CA ILE A 14 -0.14 -10.45 -4.39
C ILE A 14 1.35 -10.83 -4.34
N LEU A 15 2.24 -10.02 -4.93
CA LEU A 15 3.68 -10.26 -4.90
C LEU A 15 4.21 -10.29 -3.46
N SER A 16 3.69 -9.40 -2.61
CA SER A 16 4.00 -9.35 -1.19
C SER A 16 3.55 -10.60 -0.45
N LEU A 17 2.36 -11.13 -0.76
CA LEU A 17 1.86 -12.37 -0.17
C LEU A 17 2.69 -13.59 -0.62
N THR A 18 3.13 -13.59 -1.87
CA THR A 18 4.03 -14.61 -2.41
C THR A 18 5.48 -14.43 -1.96
N SER A 19 5.77 -13.41 -1.17
CA SER A 19 7.06 -13.19 -0.55
C SER A 19 6.97 -13.47 0.94
N VAL A 20 7.88 -14.30 1.44
CA VAL A 20 7.98 -14.57 2.87
C VAL A 20 8.29 -13.31 3.69
N TYR A 21 8.86 -12.29 3.04
CA TYR A 21 9.23 -10.99 3.62
C TYR A 21 8.10 -9.95 3.50
N GLY A 22 7.12 -10.17 2.64
CA GLY A 22 6.18 -9.15 2.19
C GLY A 22 4.91 -9.02 3.00
N PHE A 23 4.69 -9.82 4.05
CA PHE A 23 3.39 -9.87 4.73
C PHE A 23 2.85 -8.49 5.16
N ILE A 24 3.68 -7.65 5.79
CA ILE A 24 3.27 -6.29 6.18
C ILE A 24 2.95 -5.42 4.97
N LEU A 25 3.74 -5.52 3.92
CA LEU A 25 3.54 -4.77 2.68
C LEU A 25 2.27 -5.21 1.94
N CYS A 26 1.87 -6.47 2.08
CA CYS A 26 0.58 -6.99 1.60
C CYS A 26 -0.58 -6.27 2.28
N VAL A 27 -0.57 -6.21 3.62
CA VAL A 27 -1.57 -5.46 4.39
C VAL A 27 -1.56 -3.98 4.00
N GLY A 28 -0.38 -3.39 3.80
CA GLY A 28 -0.25 -1.99 3.36
C GLY A 28 -0.83 -1.74 1.97
N SER A 29 -0.59 -2.65 1.03
CA SER A 29 -1.08 -2.55 -0.35
C SER A 29 -2.60 -2.61 -0.42
N PHE A 30 -3.21 -3.58 0.28
CA PHE A 30 -4.67 -3.68 0.36
C PHE A 30 -5.30 -2.59 1.23
N GLY A 31 -4.61 -2.16 2.29
CA GLY A 31 -5.03 -1.02 3.12
C GLY A 31 -5.08 0.29 2.32
N MET A 32 -4.05 0.58 1.52
CA MET A 32 -4.04 1.73 0.61
C MET A 32 -5.16 1.66 -0.42
N LEU A 33 -5.43 0.46 -0.96
CA LEU A 33 -6.55 0.20 -1.86
C LEU A 33 -7.89 0.55 -1.22
N ALA A 34 -8.18 -0.04 -0.07
CA ALA A 34 -9.43 0.14 0.67
C ALA A 34 -9.62 1.61 1.09
N LEU A 35 -8.57 2.23 1.61
CA LEU A 35 -8.57 3.63 2.04
C LEU A 35 -8.87 4.57 0.86
N ASN A 36 -8.25 4.34 -0.28
CA ASN A 36 -8.48 5.18 -1.45
C ASN A 36 -9.88 4.98 -2.04
N LEU A 37 -10.41 3.75 -2.03
CA LEU A 37 -11.80 3.47 -2.39
C LEU A 37 -12.78 4.18 -1.44
N MET A 38 -12.56 4.10 -0.12
CA MET A 38 -13.38 4.79 0.87
C MET A 38 -13.46 6.30 0.57
N TRP A 39 -12.33 6.96 0.30
CA TRP A 39 -12.31 8.38 -0.05
C TRP A 39 -13.01 8.73 -1.37
N LEU A 40 -13.16 7.77 -2.28
CA LEU A 40 -13.95 7.97 -3.50
C LEU A 40 -15.46 8.02 -3.20
N PHE A 41 -15.93 7.27 -2.19
CA PHE A 41 -17.34 7.21 -1.80
C PHE A 41 -17.75 8.25 -0.76
N VAL A 42 -16.91 8.47 0.26
CA VAL A 42 -17.25 9.30 1.43
C VAL A 42 -17.09 10.80 1.14
N TYR A 43 -16.19 11.18 0.22
CA TYR A 43 -15.88 12.57 -0.05
C TYR A 43 -16.14 12.96 -1.51
N THR A 44 -17.08 13.90 -1.70
CA THR A 44 -17.32 14.59 -2.97
C THR A 44 -16.83 16.04 -2.87
N PRO A 45 -15.79 16.43 -3.61
CA PRO A 45 -15.26 17.80 -3.61
C PRO A 45 -16.33 18.84 -3.96
N HIS A 46 -16.26 20.04 -3.35
CA HIS A 46 -17.08 21.24 -3.63
C HIS A 46 -18.59 21.10 -3.48
N LYS A 47 -19.05 19.96 -2.95
CA LYS A 47 -20.46 19.75 -2.54
C LYS A 47 -20.64 19.74 -1.02
N ASN A 48 -19.55 19.94 -0.28
CA ASN A 48 -19.47 19.83 1.17
C ASN A 48 -19.43 21.21 1.83
N THR A 49 -19.74 21.27 3.13
CA THR A 49 -19.62 22.51 3.90
C THR A 49 -18.16 22.96 3.99
N LYS A 50 -17.92 24.28 4.10
CA LYS A 50 -16.56 24.83 4.20
C LYS A 50 -15.74 24.21 5.35
N ALA A 51 -16.41 23.91 6.47
CA ALA A 51 -15.78 23.25 7.62
C ALA A 51 -15.41 21.79 7.31
N LEU A 52 -16.24 21.04 6.57
CA LEU A 52 -15.92 19.67 6.18
C LEU A 52 -14.77 19.65 5.17
N GLU A 53 -14.70 20.62 4.25
CA GLU A 53 -13.60 20.72 3.28
C GLU A 53 -12.25 21.04 3.92
N SER A 54 -12.22 21.95 4.91
CA SER A 54 -10.97 22.33 5.58
C SER A 54 -10.36 21.18 6.38
N ILE A 55 -11.19 20.24 6.85
CA ILE A 55 -10.75 19.04 7.57
C ILE A 55 -10.44 17.90 6.59
N SER A 56 -11.33 17.63 5.62
CA SER A 56 -11.22 16.44 4.77
C SER A 56 -9.98 16.48 3.87
N LYS A 57 -9.63 17.63 3.29
CA LYS A 57 -8.45 17.75 2.39
C LYS A 57 -7.15 17.34 3.09
N PRO A 58 -6.76 17.92 4.24
CA PRO A 58 -5.57 17.48 4.95
C PRO A 58 -5.68 16.04 5.47
N THR A 59 -6.85 15.60 5.93
CA THR A 59 -7.05 14.20 6.38
C THR A 59 -6.81 13.20 5.25
N ILE A 60 -7.30 13.47 4.03
CA ILE A 60 -7.07 12.59 2.87
C ILE A 60 -5.57 12.48 2.59
N TYR A 61 -4.86 13.60 2.49
CA TYR A 61 -3.41 13.58 2.24
C TYR A 61 -2.63 12.88 3.36
N LEU A 62 -2.93 13.20 4.61
CA LEU A 62 -2.26 12.63 5.76
C LEU A 62 -2.54 11.13 5.87
N SER A 63 -3.73 10.68 5.50
CA SER A 63 -4.07 9.26 5.49
C SER A 63 -3.28 8.48 4.43
N ILE A 64 -3.07 9.04 3.23
CA ILE A 64 -2.26 8.40 2.17
C ILE A 64 -0.78 8.38 2.56
N ILE A 65 -0.23 9.54 2.95
CA ILE A 65 1.18 9.68 3.33
C ILE A 65 1.48 8.84 4.57
N GLY A 66 0.64 8.93 5.60
CA GLY A 66 0.77 8.19 6.85
C GLY A 66 0.72 6.68 6.60
N THR A 67 -0.23 6.20 5.80
CA THR A 67 -0.31 4.79 5.41
C THR A 67 0.99 4.35 4.72
N TYR A 68 1.46 5.10 3.73
CA TYR A 68 2.71 4.77 3.04
C TYR A 68 3.90 4.66 3.98
N VAL A 69 4.12 5.70 4.81
CA VAL A 69 5.26 5.78 5.72
C VAL A 69 5.22 4.66 6.75
N VAL A 70 4.07 4.43 7.38
CA VAL A 70 3.89 3.39 8.39
C VAL A 70 4.17 2.01 7.80
N PHE A 71 3.59 1.68 6.65
CA PHE A 71 3.76 0.35 6.08
C PHE A 71 5.17 0.11 5.54
N ILE A 72 5.83 1.11 4.93
CA ILE A 72 7.24 0.98 4.55
C ILE A 72 8.13 0.81 5.78
N PHE A 73 7.95 1.63 6.80
CA PHE A 73 8.73 1.55 8.03
C PHE A 73 8.55 0.20 8.73
N MET A 74 7.30 -0.24 8.90
CA MET A 74 6.99 -1.53 9.51
C MET A 74 7.53 -2.70 8.69
N THR A 75 7.47 -2.59 7.35
CA THR A 75 8.06 -3.60 6.45
C THR A 75 9.57 -3.72 6.66
N ILE A 76 10.28 -2.60 6.80
CA ILE A 76 11.72 -2.58 7.09
C ILE A 76 12.00 -3.18 8.46
N LEU A 77 11.29 -2.75 9.51
CA LEU A 77 11.47 -3.29 10.86
C LEU A 77 11.22 -4.79 10.91
N PHE A 78 10.16 -5.25 10.25
CA PHE A 78 9.81 -6.66 10.19
C PHE A 78 10.89 -7.49 9.50
N TYR A 79 11.47 -6.97 8.41
CA TYR A 79 12.60 -7.60 7.73
C TYR A 79 13.85 -7.74 8.63
N PHE A 80 14.07 -6.83 9.59
CA PHE A 80 15.20 -6.95 10.52
C PHE A 80 14.90 -7.82 11.74
N VAL A 81 13.67 -7.78 12.26
CA VAL A 81 13.33 -8.39 13.56
C VAL A 81 12.78 -9.81 13.41
N MET A 82 11.92 -10.04 12.42
CA MET A 82 11.09 -11.26 12.33
C MET A 82 11.43 -12.15 11.14
N ASN A 83 12.45 -11.76 10.37
CA ASN A 83 12.77 -12.40 9.10
C ASN A 83 13.07 -13.88 9.22
N ASP A 84 13.95 -14.31 10.14
CA ASP A 84 14.28 -15.74 10.26
C ASP A 84 13.08 -16.62 10.63
N VAL A 85 12.21 -16.11 11.52
CA VAL A 85 10.98 -16.80 11.94
C VAL A 85 10.03 -16.94 10.75
N PHE A 86 9.77 -15.84 10.04
CA PHE A 86 8.87 -15.88 8.90
C PHE A 86 9.45 -16.65 7.74
N LYS A 87 10.77 -16.58 7.50
CA LYS A 87 11.48 -17.39 6.50
C LYS A 87 11.22 -18.88 6.72
N ASN A 88 11.32 -19.34 7.96
CA ASN A 88 11.04 -20.74 8.32
C ASN A 88 9.56 -21.09 8.08
N ILE A 89 8.63 -20.23 8.51
CA ILE A 89 7.19 -20.43 8.27
C ILE A 89 6.89 -20.47 6.75
N GLY A 90 7.46 -19.56 5.98
CA GLY A 90 7.24 -19.47 4.54
C GLY A 90 7.80 -20.67 3.78
N VAL A 91 8.97 -21.19 4.18
CA VAL A 91 9.51 -22.43 3.61
C VAL A 91 8.62 -23.63 3.96
N GLN A 92 8.04 -23.69 5.16
CA GLN A 92 7.10 -24.75 5.55
C GLN A 92 5.78 -24.68 4.78
N LEU A 93 5.25 -23.48 4.52
CA LEU A 93 3.99 -23.29 3.83
C LEU A 93 4.10 -23.42 2.30
N TYR A 94 5.20 -22.94 1.72
CA TYR A 94 5.31 -22.76 0.27
C TYR A 94 6.48 -23.53 -0.37
N GLY A 95 7.27 -24.25 0.44
CA GLY A 95 8.43 -25.00 -0.02
C GLY A 95 9.68 -24.15 -0.28
N GLN A 96 10.83 -24.81 -0.50
CA GLN A 96 12.12 -24.13 -0.68
C GLN A 96 12.17 -23.19 -1.90
N ASN A 97 11.41 -23.48 -2.95
CA ASN A 97 11.34 -22.64 -4.16
C ASN A 97 10.86 -21.21 -3.85
N PHE A 98 10.02 -21.04 -2.82
CA PHE A 98 9.52 -19.74 -2.38
C PHE A 98 10.58 -18.90 -1.65
N GLY A 99 11.55 -19.54 -0.99
CA GLY A 99 12.68 -18.85 -0.37
C GLY A 99 13.62 -18.20 -1.39
N ILE A 100 13.77 -18.82 -2.57
CA ILE A 100 14.69 -18.37 -3.63
C ILE A 100 14.15 -17.12 -4.33
N PHE A 101 12.87 -17.11 -4.71
CA PHE A 101 12.25 -15.96 -5.39
C PHE A 101 11.68 -14.90 -4.43
N GLY A 102 11.55 -15.24 -3.14
CA GLY A 102 10.88 -14.39 -2.14
C GLY A 102 11.47 -12.98 -2.04
N LEU A 103 12.80 -12.83 -2.09
CA LEU A 103 13.46 -11.52 -2.02
C LEU A 103 13.24 -10.70 -3.30
N THR A 104 13.32 -11.33 -4.47
CA THR A 104 13.08 -10.66 -5.75
C THR A 104 11.64 -10.16 -5.85
N LEU A 105 10.67 -11.00 -5.50
CA LEU A 105 9.25 -10.63 -5.49
C LEU A 105 8.98 -9.51 -4.48
N PHE A 106 9.66 -9.52 -3.33
CA PHE A 106 9.57 -8.47 -2.33
C PHE A 106 10.02 -7.11 -2.85
N ILE A 107 11.17 -7.06 -3.54
CA ILE A 107 11.69 -5.82 -4.12
C ILE A 107 10.71 -5.26 -5.15
N PHE A 108 10.19 -6.10 -6.04
CA PHE A 108 9.17 -5.69 -7.01
C PHE A 108 7.90 -5.20 -6.31
N ALA A 109 7.47 -5.86 -5.24
CA ALA A 109 6.31 -5.45 -4.47
C ALA A 109 6.48 -4.05 -3.86
N ILE A 110 7.66 -3.74 -3.29
CA ILE A 110 7.96 -2.40 -2.75
C ILE A 110 7.87 -1.35 -3.85
N ILE A 111 8.50 -1.61 -5.00
CA ILE A 111 8.49 -0.67 -6.13
C ILE A 111 7.06 -0.41 -6.60
N LEU A 112 6.26 -1.47 -6.80
CA LEU A 112 4.88 -1.35 -7.25
C LEU A 112 3.99 -0.65 -6.22
N PHE A 113 4.18 -0.94 -4.92
CA PHE A 113 3.47 -0.27 -3.84
C PHE A 113 3.76 1.24 -3.82
N SER A 114 5.03 1.63 -3.96
CA SER A 114 5.43 3.04 -3.99
C SER A 114 4.90 3.77 -5.22
N ILE A 115 4.98 3.16 -6.41
CA ILE A 115 4.43 3.74 -7.64
C ILE A 115 2.90 3.85 -7.54
N GLY A 116 2.23 2.78 -7.12
CA GLY A 116 0.77 2.73 -6.95
C GLY A 116 0.28 3.82 -5.99
N THR A 117 0.94 3.95 -4.84
CA THR A 117 0.65 5.00 -3.86
C THR A 117 0.91 6.41 -4.39
N GLY A 118 2.00 6.61 -5.14
CA GLY A 118 2.28 7.88 -5.79
C GLY A 118 1.19 8.29 -6.78
N ILE A 119 0.61 7.33 -7.52
CA ILE A 119 -0.51 7.59 -8.43
C ILE A 119 -1.79 7.89 -7.64
N VAL A 120 -2.06 7.16 -6.54
CA VAL A 120 -3.19 7.45 -5.62
C VAL A 120 -3.13 8.89 -5.14
N PHE A 121 -1.96 9.33 -4.64
CA PHE A 121 -1.78 10.68 -4.16
C PHE A 121 -2.03 11.74 -5.25
N LYS A 122 -1.50 11.53 -6.46
CA LYS A 122 -1.74 12.42 -7.60
C LYS A 122 -3.22 12.52 -7.97
N ILE A 123 -3.93 11.39 -7.99
CA ILE A 123 -5.36 11.37 -8.32
C ILE A 123 -6.18 12.09 -7.26
N GLN A 124 -5.96 11.81 -5.98
CA GLN A 124 -6.70 12.48 -4.91
C GLN A 124 -6.39 13.97 -4.85
N ARG A 125 -5.13 14.37 -5.06
CA ARG A 125 -4.76 15.79 -5.18
C ARG A 125 -5.49 16.48 -6.33
N SER A 126 -5.57 15.83 -7.49
CA SER A 126 -6.32 16.38 -8.63
C SER A 126 -7.81 16.51 -8.31
N ARG A 127 -8.43 15.52 -7.66
CA ARG A 127 -9.85 15.55 -7.27
C ARG A 127 -10.15 16.65 -6.26
N LEU A 128 -9.26 16.90 -5.31
CA LEU A 128 -9.48 17.88 -4.23
C LEU A 128 -9.29 19.34 -4.67
N ASN A 129 -8.58 19.55 -5.78
CA ASN A 129 -8.22 20.86 -6.32
C ASN A 129 -9.01 21.25 -7.59
N GLN A 130 -9.61 20.28 -8.29
CA GLN A 130 -10.66 20.50 -9.30
C GLN A 130 -11.95 20.84 -8.59
#